data_AF-A0A493SYG5-F1
#
_entry.id   AF-A0A493SYG5-F1
#
_cell.length_a   1.000
_cell.length_b   1.000
_cell.length_c   1.000
_cell.angle_alpha   90.00
_cell.angle_beta   90.00
_cell.angle_gamma   90.00
#
_symmetry.space_group_name_H-M   'P 1'
#
loop_
_entity.id
_entity.type
_entity.pdbx_description
1 polymer ?
#
loop_
_entity_poly.entity_id
_entity_poly.type
_entity_poly.pdbx_seq_one_letter_code
_entity_poly.pdbx_strand_id
1 'polypeptide(L)' 'MNEAVLRQTREALGRVIRRPPLTDRLLSRPPFRYLHDLIAEVRRRR' A
#
# COMPACT_ATOMS: atom_id res chain seq x y z
N MET A 1 12.37 0.01 -9.12
CA MET A 1 11.86 0.70 -7.92
C MET A 1 12.87 0.46 -6.81
N ASN A 2 13.23 1.48 -6.04
CA ASN A 2 14.22 1.33 -4.95
C ASN A 2 13.64 0.46 -3.81
N GLU A 3 14.35 -0.59 -3.41
CA GLU A 3 13.92 -1.51 -2.35
C GLU A 3 13.69 -0.81 -1.00
N ALA A 4 14.49 0.21 -0.69
CA ALA A 4 14.33 1.01 0.52
C ALA A 4 12.95 1.70 0.57
N VAL A 5 12.49 2.21 -0.58
CA VAL A 5 11.17 2.88 -0.71
C VAL A 5 10.03 1.87 -0.57
N LEU A 6 10.17 0.69 -1.17
CA LEU A 6 9.17 -0.39 -1.05
C LEU A 6 9.04 -0.88 0.40
N ARG A 7 10.17 -1.01 1.10
CA ARG A 7 10.20 -1.39 2.51
C ARG A 7 9.54 -0.32 3.38
N GLN A 8 9.92 0.95 3.22
CA GLN A 8 9.33 2.06 3.98
C GLN A 8 7.82 2.14 3.77
N THR A 9 7.36 1.96 2.53
CA THR A 9 5.93 1.98 2.19
C THR A 9 5.18 0.84 2.88
N ARG A 10 5.74 -0.37 2.92
CA ARG A 10 5.15 -1.52 3.64
C ARG A 10 5.07 -1.30 5.14
N GLU A 11 6.14 -0.81 5.75
CA GLU A 11 6.19 -0.57 7.19
C GLU A 11 5.21 0.53 7.62
N ALA A 12 5.09 1.61 6.83
CA ALA A 12 4.16 2.70 7.10
C ALA A 12 2.69 2.26 6.95
N LEU A 13 2.35 1.63 5.83
CA LEU A 13 0.97 1.23 5.53
C LEU A 13 0.52 -0.01 6.31
N GLY A 14 1.41 -0.97 6.56
CA GLY A 14 1.09 -2.20 7.29
C GLY A 14 0.64 -1.97 8.75
N ARG A 15 0.98 -0.82 9.33
CA ARG A 15 0.47 -0.39 10.64
C ARG A 15 -0.98 0.09 10.59
N VAL A 16 -1.41 0.62 9.45
CA VAL A 16 -2.70 1.31 9.28
C VAL A 16 -3.74 0.38 8.63
N ILE A 17 -3.33 -0.42 7.64
CA ILE A 17 -4.22 -1.22 6.81
C ILE A 17 -3.79 -2.70 6.78
N ARG A 18 -4.76 -3.62 6.81
CA ARG A 18 -4.52 -5.07 6.66
C ARG A 18 -4.84 -5.61 5.26
N ARG A 19 -5.49 -4.80 4.42
CA ARG A 19 -5.91 -5.11 3.06
C ARG A 19 -5.99 -3.80 2.25
N PRO A 20 -5.75 -3.80 0.93
CA PRO A 20 -5.27 -4.90 0.08
C PRO A 20 -3.79 -5.29 0.36
N PRO A 21 -3.29 -6.45 -0.14
CA PRO A 21 -1.94 -6.91 0.15
C PRO A 21 -0.87 -5.96 -0.40
N LEU A 22 0.17 -5.70 0.40
CA LEU A 22 1.28 -4.79 0.09
C LEU A 22 2.46 -5.55 -0.54
N THR A 23 2.24 -6.19 -1.68
CA THR A 23 3.28 -6.96 -2.38
C THR A 23 4.17 -6.06 -3.23
N ASP A 24 5.43 -6.46 -3.45
CA ASP A 24 6.37 -5.71 -4.31
C ASP A 24 5.82 -5.47 -5.72
N ARG A 25 5.11 -6.45 -6.28
CA ARG A 25 4.50 -6.33 -7.60
C ARG A 25 3.42 -5.26 -7.65
N LEU A 26 2.57 -5.17 -6.63
CA LEU A 26 1.51 -4.15 -6.58
C LEU A 26 2.06 -2.77 -6.25
N LEU A 27 3.07 -2.68 -5.39
CA LEU A 27 3.71 -1.41 -5.03
C LEU A 27 4.63 -0.85 -6.12
N SER A 28 5.26 -1.72 -6.93
CA SER A 28 6.15 -1.29 -8.01
C SER A 28 5.41 -0.78 -9.25
N ARG A 29 4.23 -1.34 -9.55
CA ARG A 29 3.38 -0.89 -10.68
C ARG A 29 1.90 -0.96 -10.30
N PRO A 30 1.43 -0.05 -9.43
CA PRO A 30 0.08 -0.10 -8.91
C PRO A 30 -0.94 0.23 -9.99
N PRO A 31 -1.96 -0.62 -10.23
CA PRO A 31 -3.11 -0.23 -11.03
C PRO A 31 -3.94 0.81 -10.27
N PHE A 32 -4.67 1.67 -10.98
CA PHE A 32 -5.45 2.76 -10.37
C PHE A 32 -6.41 2.28 -9.28
N ARG A 33 -7.14 1.17 -9.53
CA ARG A 33 -8.06 0.57 -8.55
C ARG A 33 -7.37 0.20 -7.24
N TYR A 34 -6.13 -0.30 -7.30
CA TYR A 34 -5.37 -0.65 -6.10
C TYR A 34 -5.09 0.58 -5.25
N LEU A 35 -4.68 1.70 -5.86
CA LEU A 35 -4.45 2.96 -5.14
C LEU A 35 -5.74 3.48 -4.51
N HIS A 36 -6.85 3.43 -5.26
CA HIS A 36 -8.16 3.84 -4.78
C HIS A 36 -8.58 3.04 -3.53
N ASP A 37 -8.49 1.71 -3.61
CA ASP A 37 -8.87 0.82 -2.51
C ASP A 37 -7.99 1.06 -1.27
N LEU A 38 -6.70 1.36 -1.48
CA LEU A 38 -5.74 1.65 -0.43
C LEU A 38 -6.09 2.96 0.30
N ILE A 39 -6.42 4.02 -0.44
CA ILE A 39 -6.85 5.31 0.12
C ILE A 39 -8.20 5.17 0.85
N ALA A 40 -9.14 4.41 0.28
CA ALA A 40 -10.44 4.15 0.90
C ALA A 40 -10.31 3.40 2.23
N GLU A 41 -9.46 2.37 2.32
CA GLU A 41 -9.22 1.64 3.56
C GLU A 41 -8.55 2.53 4.62
N VAL A 42 -7.61 3.40 4.24
CA VAL A 42 -7.00 4.37 5.18
C VAL A 42 -8.05 5.33 5.74
N ARG A 43 -8.96 5.84 4.89
CA ARG A 43 -10.08 6.68 5.35
C ARG A 43 -11.05 5.96 6.28
N ARG A 44 -11.25 4.65 6.10
CA ARG A 44 -12.16 3.84 6.93
C ARG A 44 -11.59 3.52 8.33
N ARG A 45 -10.27 3.53 8.48
CA ARG A 45 -9.56 3.14 9.71
C ARG A 45 -9.23 4.32 10.64
N ARG A 46 -9.30 5.54 10.11
CA ARG A 46 -9.34 6.78 10.91
C ARG A 46 -10.76 7.09 11.31
#